data_AF-A0AAX4J8L5-F1
#
_entry.id   AF-A0AAX4J8L5-F1
#
_cell.length_a   1.000
_cell.length_b   1.000
_cell.length_c   1.000
_cell.angle_alpha   90.00
_cell.angle_beta   90.00
_cell.angle_gamma   90.00
#
_symmetry.space_group_name_H-M   'P 1'
#
loop_
_entity.id
_entity.type
_entity.pdbx_description
1 polymer ?
#
loop_
_entity_poly.entity_id
_entity_poly.type
_entity_poly.pdbx_seq_one_letter_code
_entity_poly.pdbx_strand_id
1 'polypeptide(L)'
;MKDSDFEEFKKNLDEYIPIIPDSVLDYYMQKSGITSSETNVKKMISLLSHKFISDVCGSAFQYHKLGQKNAQKDKRFSKDKKPSLQVVDVEKALEEVGINVNRPHYYM
;
A
#
# COMPACT_ATOMS: atom_id res chain seq x y z
N MET A 1 4.72 21.30 -11.83
CA MET A 1 5.27 21.32 -10.47
C MET A 1 6.18 22.53 -10.40
N LYS A 2 5.96 23.47 -9.50
CA LYS A 2 6.88 24.62 -9.40
C LYS A 2 8.17 24.11 -8.76
N ASP A 3 9.32 24.62 -9.17
CA ASP A 3 10.60 24.21 -8.58
C ASP A 3 10.64 24.43 -7.06
N SER A 4 9.89 25.42 -6.56
CA SER A 4 9.67 25.66 -5.13
C SER A 4 9.13 24.44 -4.39
N ASP A 5 8.18 23.72 -5.00
CA ASP A 5 7.48 22.60 -4.36
C ASP A 5 8.40 21.38 -4.24
N PHE A 6 9.33 21.22 -5.18
CA PHE A 6 10.30 20.13 -5.18
C PHE A 6 11.41 20.33 -4.14
N GLU A 7 11.87 21.57 -3.97
CA GLU A 7 12.86 21.89 -2.94
C GLU A 7 12.25 21.77 -1.53
N GLU A 8 10.99 22.18 -1.36
CA GLU A 8 10.25 21.93 -0.11
C GLU A 8 10.11 20.43 0.18
N PHE A 9 9.79 19.62 -0.84
CA PHE A 9 9.74 18.18 -0.70
C PHE A 9 11.07 17.56 -0.26
N LYS A 10 12.20 17.96 -0.86
CA LYS A 10 13.53 17.48 -0.46
C LYS A 10 13.83 17.80 1.00
N LYS A 11 13.53 19.04 1.43
CA LYS A 11 13.72 19.44 2.82
C LYS A 11 12.90 18.58 3.78
N ASN A 12 11.63 18.31 3.43
CA ASN A 12 10.77 17.43 4.24
C ASN A 12 11.28 15.98 4.26
N LEU A 13 11.92 15.53 3.18
CA LEU A 13 12.52 14.19 3.09
C LEU A 13 13.76 14.06 4.01
N ASP A 14 14.55 15.11 4.17
CA ASP A 14 15.69 15.13 5.09
C ASP A 14 15.23 14.90 6.55
N GLU A 15 14.09 15.48 6.92
CA GLU A 15 13.50 15.35 8.27
C GLU A 15 12.67 14.06 8.44
N TYR A 16 12.32 13.38 7.35
CA TYR A 16 11.53 12.15 7.39
C TYR A 16 12.28 11.00 8.07
N ILE A 17 11.59 10.33 9.00
CA ILE A 17 12.03 9.11 9.64
C ILE A 17 11.24 7.94 9.04
N PRO A 18 11.88 7.05 8.25
CA PRO A 18 11.24 5.90 7.64
C PRO A 18 10.59 4.96 8.65
N ILE A 19 9.41 4.45 8.30
CA ILE A 19 8.73 3.37 9.04
C ILE A 19 9.40 2.01 8.73
N ILE A 20 9.92 1.86 7.51
CA ILE A 20 10.65 0.65 7.10
C ILE A 20 12.07 0.76 7.68
N PRO A 21 12.53 -0.23 8.48
CA PRO A 21 13.88 -0.23 9.02
C PRO A 21 14.96 -0.29 7.93
N ASP A 22 16.09 0.38 8.15
CA ASP A 22 17.20 0.45 7.19
C ASP A 22 17.70 -0.93 6.75
N SER A 23 17.76 -1.91 7.66
CA SER A 23 18.21 -3.27 7.35
C SER A 23 17.32 -3.99 6.33
N VAL A 24 16.01 -3.76 6.38
CA VAL A 24 15.05 -4.33 5.43
C VAL A 24 15.22 -3.67 4.07
N LEU A 25 15.35 -2.34 4.07
CA LEU A 25 15.54 -1.57 2.86
C LEU A 25 16.84 -1.96 2.15
N ASP A 26 17.95 -2.04 2.88
CA ASP A 26 19.27 -2.40 2.35
C ASP A 26 19.26 -3.81 1.75
N TYR A 27 18.59 -4.76 2.40
CA TYR A 27 18.42 -6.11 1.86
C TYR A 27 17.70 -6.09 0.49
N TYR A 28 16.56 -5.39 0.38
CA TYR A 28 15.81 -5.33 -0.88
C TYR A 28 16.50 -4.52 -1.97
N MET A 29 17.22 -3.45 -1.61
CA MET A 29 18.04 -2.69 -2.55
C MET A 29 19.17 -3.55 -3.12
N GLN A 30 19.92 -4.25 -2.26
CA GLN A 30 20.99 -5.16 -2.70
C GLN A 30 20.45 -6.31 -3.56
N LYS A 31 19.32 -6.90 -3.15
CA LYS A 31 18.64 -7.96 -3.93
C LYS A 31 18.24 -7.48 -5.33
N SER A 32 17.93 -6.20 -5.48
CA SER A 32 17.56 -5.57 -6.76
C SER A 32 18.78 -5.07 -7.55
N GLY A 33 20.00 -5.25 -7.03
CA GLY A 33 21.24 -4.75 -7.64
C GLY A 33 21.48 -3.24 -7.46
N ILE A 34 20.75 -2.59 -6.55
CA ILE A 34 20.87 -1.16 -6.27
C ILE A 34 21.79 -0.97 -5.06
N THR A 35 22.88 -0.24 -5.25
CA THR A 35 23.74 0.24 -4.18
C THR A 35 23.75 1.76 -4.19
N SER A 36 23.34 2.39 -3.09
CA SER A 36 23.37 3.85 -2.95
C SER A 36 23.89 4.22 -1.57
N SER A 37 24.86 5.12 -1.53
CA SER A 37 25.41 5.72 -0.31
C SER A 37 24.55 6.87 0.23
N GLU A 38 23.76 7.49 -0.63
CA GLU A 38 22.92 8.64 -0.31
C GLU A 38 21.71 8.24 0.56
N THR A 39 21.66 8.74 1.79
CA THR A 39 20.55 8.49 2.73
C THR A 39 19.21 8.96 2.19
N ASN A 40 19.19 10.04 1.41
CA ASN A 40 17.95 10.58 0.84
C ASN A 40 17.32 9.66 -0.21
N VAL A 41 18.14 8.93 -0.98
CA VAL A 41 17.64 7.93 -1.92
C VAL A 41 16.95 6.80 -1.16
N LYS A 42 17.58 6.32 -0.07
CA LYS A 42 17.00 5.29 0.80
C LYS A 42 15.67 5.74 1.40
N LYS A 43 15.62 6.94 1.98
CA LYS A 43 14.39 7.54 2.53
C LYS A 43 13.30 7.68 1.46
N MET A 44 13.66 8.10 0.25
CA MET A 44 12.69 8.25 -0.84
C MET A 44 12.10 6.90 -1.26
N ILE A 45 12.93 5.87 -1.42
CA ILE A 45 12.45 4.51 -1.74
C ILE A 45 11.52 4.03 -0.64
N SER A 46 11.92 4.17 0.63
CA SER A 46 11.06 3.78 1.75
C SER A 46 9.72 4.54 1.76
N LEU A 47 9.74 5.85 1.50
CA LEU A 47 8.53 6.68 1.47
C LEU A 47 7.59 6.24 0.33
N LEU A 48 8.14 5.98 -0.86
CA LEU A 48 7.38 5.51 -2.02
C LEU A 48 6.77 4.13 -1.76
N SER A 49 7.53 3.19 -1.21
CA SER A 49 7.02 1.86 -0.83
C SER A 49 5.89 1.98 0.20
N HIS A 50 6.06 2.84 1.21
CA HIS A 50 5.04 3.06 2.22
C HIS A 50 3.77 3.71 1.65
N LYS A 51 3.92 4.71 0.76
CA LYS A 51 2.80 5.33 0.05
C LYS A 51 2.05 4.31 -0.79
N PHE A 52 2.76 3.48 -1.55
CA PHE A 52 2.15 2.44 -2.39
C PHE A 52 1.28 1.48 -1.57
N ILE A 53 1.80 0.97 -0.45
CA ILE A 53 1.03 0.08 0.44
C ILE A 53 -0.18 0.81 1.03
N SER A 54 -0.01 2.08 1.43
CA SER A 54 -1.09 2.90 1.99
C SER A 54 -2.21 3.13 0.98
N ASP A 55 -1.88 3.39 -0.28
CA ASP A 55 -2.85 3.58 -1.36
C ASP A 55 -3.65 2.30 -1.61
N VAL A 56 -2.97 1.14 -1.72
CA VAL A 56 -3.64 -0.17 -1.89
C VAL A 56 -4.54 -0.51 -0.70
N CYS A 57 -4.07 -0.29 0.54
CA CYS A 57 -4.88 -0.49 1.74
C CYS A 57 -6.10 0.45 1.78
N GLY A 58 -5.93 1.70 1.34
CA GLY A 58 -7.01 2.67 1.20
C GLY A 58 -8.08 2.21 0.23
N SER A 59 -7.70 1.78 -0.97
CA SER A 59 -8.62 1.22 -1.97
C SER A 59 -9.30 -0.05 -1.45
N ALA A 60 -8.56 -0.99 -0.86
CA ALA A 60 -9.12 -2.23 -0.30
C ALA A 60 -10.17 -1.93 0.79
N PHE A 61 -9.91 -0.95 1.66
CA PHE A 61 -10.87 -0.52 2.67
C PHE A 61 -12.16 0.06 2.06
N GLN A 62 -12.05 0.80 0.96
CA GLN A 62 -13.22 1.31 0.22
C GLN A 62 -14.04 0.17 -0.38
N TYR A 63 -13.39 -0.81 -1.02
CA TYR A 63 -14.03 -2.01 -1.55
C TYR A 63 -14.77 -2.79 -0.46
N HIS A 64 -14.12 -2.99 0.68
CA HIS A 64 -14.73 -3.65 1.84
C HIS A 64 -16.01 -2.95 2.28
N LYS A 65 -15.97 -1.62 2.42
CA LYS A 65 -17.12 -0.81 2.84
C LYS A 65 -18.26 -0.86 1.83
N LEU A 66 -17.97 -0.88 0.54
CA LEU A 66 -18.98 -1.03 -0.52
C LEU A 66 -19.64 -2.43 -0.48
N GLY A 67 -18.83 -3.48 -0.29
CA GLY A 67 -19.32 -4.85 -0.11
C GLY A 67 -20.25 -4.99 1.09
N GLN A 68 -19.85 -4.44 2.24
CA GLN A 68 -20.68 -4.47 3.46
C GLN A 68 -22.01 -3.72 3.30
N LYS A 69 -22.02 -2.55 2.66
CA LYS A 69 -23.26 -1.80 2.42
C LYS A 69 -24.26 -2.59 1.57
N ASN A 70 -23.77 -3.37 0.61
CA ASN A 70 -24.61 -4.23 -0.21
C ASN A 70 -25.16 -5.42 0.59
N ALA A 71 -24.34 -6.03 1.45
CA ALA A 71 -24.76 -7.12 2.33
C ALA A 71 -25.77 -6.68 3.39
N GLN A 72 -25.65 -5.45 3.93
CA GLN A 72 -26.59 -4.89 4.92
C GLN A 72 -28.03 -4.71 4.41
N LYS A 73 -28.25 -4.70 3.09
CA LYS A 73 -29.60 -4.69 2.52
C LYS A 73 -30.32 -6.02 2.71
N ASP A 74 -29.58 -7.11 2.91
CA ASP A 74 -30.13 -8.43 3.16
C ASP A 74 -30.23 -8.66 4.68
N LYS A 75 -31.46 -8.66 5.20
CA LYS A 75 -31.79 -8.77 6.64
C LYS A 75 -31.31 -10.08 7.28
N ARG A 76 -30.86 -11.05 6.47
CA ARG A 76 -30.34 -12.35 6.91
C ARG A 76 -28.89 -12.27 7.40
N PHE A 77 -28.15 -11.24 7.02
CA PHE A 77 -26.75 -11.09 7.43
C PHE A 77 -26.66 -10.29 8.74
N SER A 78 -26.05 -10.92 9.74
CA SER A 78 -25.73 -10.27 11.02
C SER A 78 -24.80 -9.07 10.78
N LYS A 79 -25.02 -7.99 11.54
CA LYS A 79 -24.17 -6.78 11.49
C LYS A 79 -22.79 -7.08 12.11
N ASP A 80 -21.90 -7.71 11.37
CA ASP A 80 -20.49 -7.72 11.72
C ASP A 80 -19.89 -6.34 11.41
N LYS A 81 -19.89 -5.49 12.45
CA LYS A 81 -19.48 -4.08 12.36
C LYS A 81 -17.96 -3.89 12.31
N LYS A 82 -17.17 -4.94 12.53
CA LYS A 82 -15.72 -4.82 12.57
C LYS A 82 -15.17 -4.90 11.14
N PRO A 83 -14.46 -3.86 10.66
CA PRO A 83 -13.81 -3.94 9.36
C PRO A 83 -12.77 -5.05 9.39
N SER A 84 -12.75 -5.88 8.36
CA SER A 84 -11.77 -6.95 8.18
C SER A 84 -11.14 -6.83 6.81
N LEU A 85 -9.83 -7.07 6.71
CA LEU A 85 -9.15 -7.04 5.42
C LEU A 85 -9.39 -8.40 4.73
N GLN A 86 -10.24 -8.42 3.72
CA GLN A 86 -10.54 -9.64 2.96
C GLN A 86 -9.73 -9.69 1.67
N VAL A 87 -9.35 -10.91 1.26
CA VAL A 87 -8.57 -11.14 0.04
C VAL A 87 -9.26 -10.57 -1.19
N VAL A 88 -10.58 -10.75 -1.31
CA VAL A 88 -11.40 -10.23 -2.42
C VAL A 88 -11.37 -8.70 -2.54
N ASP A 89 -11.16 -7.99 -1.43
CA ASP A 89 -11.08 -6.52 -1.42
C ASP A 89 -9.69 -6.07 -1.87
N VAL A 90 -8.65 -6.81 -1.47
CA VAL A 90 -7.26 -6.56 -1.88
C VAL A 90 -7.04 -6.91 -3.35
N GLU A 91 -7.62 -8.01 -3.85
CA GLU A 91 -7.54 -8.40 -5.25
C GLU A 91 -8.08 -7.30 -6.17
N LYS A 92 -9.24 -6.73 -5.85
CA LYS A 92 -9.82 -5.59 -6.58
C LYS A 92 -8.96 -4.34 -6.50
N ALA A 93 -8.43 -4.03 -5.31
CA ALA A 93 -7.54 -2.88 -5.13
C ALA A 93 -6.24 -3.01 -5.94
N LEU A 94 -5.69 -4.22 -6.05
CA LEU A 94 -4.49 -4.49 -6.84
C LEU A 94 -4.76 -4.45 -8.36
N GLU A 95 -5.95 -4.85 -8.79
CA GLU A 95 -6.37 -4.78 -10.20
C GLU A 95 -6.37 -3.33 -10.72
N GLU A 96 -6.78 -2.35 -9.90
CA GLU A 96 -6.71 -0.91 -10.25
C GLU A 96 -5.28 -0.43 -10.53
N VAL A 97 -4.29 -1.07 -9.90
CA VAL A 97 -2.87 -0.75 -10.06
C VAL A 97 -2.23 -1.58 -11.19
N GLY A 98 -3.00 -2.46 -11.84
CA GLY A 98 -2.55 -3.33 -12.93
C GLY A 98 -1.92 -4.65 -12.45
N ILE A 99 -2.12 -5.03 -11.18
CA ILE A 99 -1.62 -6.29 -10.62
C ILE A 99 -2.78 -7.30 -10.56
N ASN A 100 -2.70 -8.35 -11.38
CA ASN A 100 -3.70 -9.42 -11.37
C ASN A 100 -3.30 -10.54 -10.41
N VAL A 101 -4.18 -10.86 -9.46
CA VAL A 101 -4.01 -11.96 -8.51
C VAL A 101 -4.95 -13.10 -8.91
N ASN A 102 -4.40 -14.12 -9.57
CA ASN A 102 -5.18 -15.29 -9.96
C ASN A 102 -5.10 -16.37 -8.87
N ARG A 103 -6.11 -16.42 -8.01
CA ARG A 103 -6.21 -17.42 -6.95
C ARG A 103 -7.54 -18.19 -7.05
N PRO A 104 -7.52 -19.53 -7.13
CA PRO A 104 -8.76 -20.29 -7.07
C PRO A 104 -9.32 -20.30 -5.64
N HIS A 105 -10.64 -20.24 -5.51
CA HIS A 105 -11.30 -20.29 -4.20
C HIS A 105 -11.16 -21.65 -3.50
N TYR A 106 -10.96 -22.71 -4.28
CA TYR A 106 -10.70 -24.07 -3.82
C TYR A 106 -9.82 -24.79 -4.85
N TYR A 107 -9.03 -25.76 -4.38
CA TYR A 107 -8.33 -26.71 -5.25
C TYR A 107 -9.14 -28.01 -5.23
N MET A 108 -9.43 -28.59 -6.40
CA MET A 108 -9.98 -29.95 -6.52
C MET A 108 -8.87 -30.98 -6.45
#